data_AF-A0A2D4T8U2-F1
#
_entry.id   AF-A0A2D4T8U2-F1
#
_cell.length_a   1.000
_cell.length_b   1.000
_cell.length_c   1.000
_cell.angle_alpha   90.00
_cell.angle_beta   90.00
_cell.angle_gamma   90.00
#
_symmetry.space_group_name_H-M   'P 1'
#
loop_
_entity.id
_entity.type
_entity.pdbx_description
1 polymer ?
#
loop_
_entity_poly.entity_id
_entity_poly.type
_entity_poly.pdbx_seq_one_letter_code
_entity_poly.pdbx_strand_id
1 'polypeptide(L)'
;MCGCGFFNARVWLGCLKSGIELIEGHQLESAEPQLVKAFIAGKLFFREHEVTADAISVLADTTSVLHICLQQRSDVGLASEVVTSTAHTLSRVMQSTGLRREAMRACNHLLTLHEIPQQVPAAARLAMARYIENPKTIAH
;
A
#
# COMPACT_ATOMS: atom_id res chain seq x y z
N MET A 1 1.59 -19.86 18.36
CA MET A 1 2.42 -19.72 17.13
C MET A 1 2.54 -18.23 16.75
N CYS A 2 3.38 -17.45 17.45
CA CYS A 2 3.56 -16.01 17.19
C CYS A 2 4.63 -15.68 16.12
N GLY A 3 5.31 -16.68 15.55
CA GLY A 3 6.47 -16.47 14.68
C GLY A 3 6.16 -15.98 13.27
N CYS A 4 5.08 -16.44 12.63
CA CYS A 4 4.80 -16.05 11.24
C CYS A 4 4.25 -14.62 11.11
N GLY A 5 3.49 -14.13 12.10
CA GLY A 5 2.89 -12.79 12.05
C GLY A 5 3.91 -11.67 12.11
N PHE A 6 4.88 -11.80 13.03
CA PHE A 6 5.96 -10.83 13.16
C PHE A 6 6.88 -10.85 11.93
N PHE A 7 7.07 -12.02 11.33
CA PHE A 7 7.83 -12.16 10.09
C PHE A 7 7.13 -11.44 8.92
N ASN A 8 5.81 -11.65 8.75
CA ASN A 8 5.04 -11.00 7.69
C ASN A 8 5.05 -9.47 7.82
N ALA A 9 4.90 -8.93 9.04
CA ALA A 9 4.94 -7.47 9.25
C ALA A 9 6.32 -6.86 8.93
N ARG A 10 7.42 -7.52 9.32
CA ARG A 10 8.78 -7.05 8.99
C ARG A 10 9.09 -7.12 7.51
N VAL A 11 8.71 -8.20 6.84
CA VAL A 11 8.86 -8.34 5.38
C VAL A 11 8.04 -7.26 4.68
N TRP A 12 6.79 -7.07 5.09
CA TRP A 12 5.91 -6.06 4.53
C TRP A 12 6.52 -4.66 4.59
N LEU A 13 6.88 -4.18 5.79
CA LEU A 13 7.43 -2.84 5.98
C LEU A 13 8.81 -2.69 5.31
N GLY A 14 9.66 -3.72 5.38
CA GLY A 14 10.98 -3.71 4.76
C GLY A 14 10.91 -3.60 3.23
N CYS A 15 10.04 -4.39 2.61
CA CYS A 15 9.84 -4.36 1.16
C CYS A 15 9.15 -3.07 0.70
N LEU A 16 8.20 -2.53 1.48
CA LEU A 16 7.58 -1.23 1.17
C LEU A 16 8.63 -0.12 1.16
N LYS A 17 9.45 -0.05 2.22
CA LYS A 17 10.52 0.95 2.34
C LYS A 17 11.51 0.85 1.19
N SER A 18 11.98 -0.36 0.89
CA SER A 18 12.90 -0.59 -0.23
C SER A 18 12.29 -0.21 -1.58
N GLY A 19 11.00 -0.51 -1.79
CA GLY A 19 10.29 -0.13 -3.01
C GLY A 19 10.19 1.39 -3.21
N ILE A 20 9.90 2.13 -2.14
CA ILE A 20 9.87 3.61 -2.17
C ILE A 20 11.24 4.18 -2.54
N GLU A 21 12.31 3.74 -1.87
CA GLU A 21 13.68 4.18 -2.13
C GLU A 21 14.10 3.92 -3.59
N LEU A 22 13.70 2.77 -4.15
CA LEU A 22 13.99 2.41 -5.54
C LEU A 22 13.22 3.28 -6.54
N ILE A 23 11.96 3.64 -6.29
CA ILE A 23 11.22 4.56 -7.17
C ILE A 23 11.83 5.96 -7.09
N GLU A 24 12.20 6.45 -5.91
CA GLU A 24 12.89 7.74 -5.75
C GLU A 24 14.23 7.76 -6.51
N GLY A 25 14.93 6.61 -6.52
CA GLY A 25 16.12 6.36 -7.34
C GLY A 25 15.85 6.10 -8.83
N HIS A 26 14.60 6.19 -9.30
CA HIS A 26 14.17 5.91 -10.67
C HIS A 26 14.43 4.47 -11.17
N GLN A 27 14.54 3.50 -10.25
CA GLN A 27 14.83 2.08 -10.53
C GLN A 27 13.54 1.23 -10.54
N LEU A 28 12.59 1.55 -11.42
CA LEU A 28 11.25 0.95 -11.43
C LEU A 28 11.22 -0.58 -11.58
N GLU A 29 12.11 -1.15 -12.39
CA GLU A 29 12.24 -2.61 -12.56
C GLU A 29 12.65 -3.33 -11.28
N SER A 30 13.44 -2.67 -10.44
CA SER A 30 13.85 -3.22 -9.14
C SER A 30 12.81 -2.93 -8.05
N ALA A 31 12.07 -1.82 -8.17
CA ALA A 31 11.03 -1.43 -7.23
C ALA A 31 9.82 -2.36 -7.26
N GLU A 32 9.32 -2.70 -8.45
CA GLU A 32 8.10 -3.51 -8.61
C GLU A 32 8.16 -4.83 -7.82
N PRO A 33 9.21 -5.68 -7.93
CA PRO A 33 9.28 -6.92 -7.16
C PRO A 33 9.24 -6.72 -5.64
N GLN A 34 9.79 -5.63 -5.12
CA GLN A 34 9.71 -5.31 -3.69
C GLN A 34 8.29 -4.92 -3.31
N LEU A 35 7.66 -4.06 -4.11
CA LEU A 35 6.30 -3.60 -3.85
C LEU A 35 5.26 -4.72 -3.98
N VAL A 36 5.44 -5.66 -4.91
CA VAL A 36 4.61 -6.87 -5.01
C VAL A 36 4.77 -7.75 -3.77
N LYS A 37 6.00 -7.95 -3.26
CA LYS A 37 6.23 -8.68 -2.01
C LYS A 37 5.57 -7.99 -0.82
N ALA A 38 5.69 -6.67 -0.72
CA ALA A 38 5.03 -5.87 0.31
C ALA A 38 3.51 -6.02 0.24
N PHE A 39 2.95 -5.93 -0.97
CA PHE A 39 1.52 -6.09 -1.21
C PHE A 39 1.02 -7.48 -0.80
N ILE A 40 1.69 -8.55 -1.22
CA ILE A 40 1.33 -9.92 -0.84
C ILE A 40 1.43 -10.12 0.68
N ALA A 41 2.51 -9.64 1.31
CA ALA A 41 2.70 -9.74 2.75
C ALA A 41 1.59 -8.99 3.53
N GLY A 42 1.19 -7.81 3.09
CA GLY A 42 0.08 -7.06 3.69
C GLY A 42 -1.26 -7.76 3.55
N LYS A 43 -1.54 -8.36 2.39
CA LYS A 43 -2.77 -9.13 2.17
C LYS A 43 -2.82 -10.39 3.03
N LEU A 44 -1.67 -11.06 3.22
CA LEU A 44 -1.55 -12.21 4.13
C LEU A 44 -1.75 -11.78 5.59
N PHE A 45 -1.17 -10.65 6.01
CA PHE A 45 -1.38 -10.10 7.35
C PHE A 45 -2.87 -9.89 7.64
N PHE A 46 -3.61 -9.26 6.72
CA PHE A 46 -5.06 -9.05 6.87
C PHE A 46 -5.88 -10.34 6.94
N ARG A 47 -5.33 -11.46 6.47
CA ARG A 47 -6.00 -12.77 6.52
C ARG A 47 -5.71 -13.51 7.81
N GLU A 48 -4.53 -13.35 8.37
CA GLU A 48 -3.98 -14.19 9.44
C GLU A 48 -3.92 -13.49 10.79
N HIS A 49 -4.06 -12.16 10.83
CA HIS A 49 -3.85 -11.33 12.02
C HIS A 49 -5.03 -10.41 12.28
N GLU A 50 -5.14 -9.98 13.54
CA GLU A 50 -6.04 -8.89 13.90
C GLU A 50 -5.61 -7.61 13.19
N VAL A 51 -6.54 -6.97 12.50
CA VAL A 51 -6.28 -5.76 11.73
C VAL A 51 -6.33 -4.55 12.65
N THR A 52 -5.34 -3.68 12.54
CA THR A 52 -5.29 -2.39 13.24
C THR A 52 -5.48 -1.23 12.26
N ALA A 53 -5.74 -0.03 12.77
CA ALA A 53 -5.77 1.19 11.97
C ALA A 53 -4.43 1.43 11.24
N ASP A 54 -3.31 1.10 11.87
CA ASP A 54 -1.98 1.19 11.27
C ASP A 54 -1.82 0.22 10.11
N ALA A 55 -2.27 -1.03 10.26
CA ALA A 55 -2.23 -2.02 9.19
C ALA A 55 -3.06 -1.57 7.97
N ILE A 56 -4.22 -0.95 8.19
CA ILE A 56 -5.04 -0.33 7.11
C ILE A 56 -4.25 0.75 6.40
N SER A 57 -3.60 1.62 7.16
CA SER A 57 -2.86 2.75 6.64
C SER A 57 -1.64 2.29 5.83
N VAL A 58 -0.89 1.30 6.32
CA VAL A 58 0.25 0.70 5.61
C VAL A 58 -0.21 -0.03 4.34
N LEU A 59 -1.37 -0.69 4.35
CA LEU A 59 -1.92 -1.34 3.16
C LEU A 59 -2.31 -0.30 2.11
N ALA A 60 -2.91 0.81 2.51
CA ALA A 60 -3.20 1.92 1.62
C ALA A 60 -1.90 2.48 0.99
N ASP A 61 -0.88 2.79 1.78
CA ASP A 61 0.44 3.24 1.28
C ASP A 61 1.05 2.22 0.31
N THR A 62 1.03 0.93 0.66
CA THR A 62 1.57 -0.15 -0.18
C THR A 62 0.89 -0.20 -1.54
N THR A 63 -0.44 -0.16 -1.54
CA THR A 63 -1.25 -0.18 -2.76
C THR A 63 -1.02 1.07 -3.59
N SER A 64 -0.97 2.25 -2.98
CA SER A 64 -0.70 3.51 -3.68
C SER A 64 0.66 3.52 -4.36
N VAL A 65 1.71 3.11 -3.66
CA VAL A 65 3.07 3.10 -4.20
C VAL A 65 3.20 2.07 -5.33
N LEU A 66 2.62 0.88 -5.17
CA LEU A 66 2.59 -0.13 -6.23
C LEU A 66 1.79 0.35 -7.45
N HIS A 67 0.64 1.00 -7.23
CA HIS A 67 -0.16 1.60 -8.31
C HIS A 67 0.64 2.62 -9.12
N ILE A 68 1.36 3.54 -8.45
CA ILE A 68 2.21 4.52 -9.14
C ILE A 68 3.33 3.83 -9.92
N CYS A 69 3.99 2.83 -9.33
CA CYS A 69 5.04 2.05 -10.00
C CYS A 69 4.53 1.42 -11.29
N LEU A 70 3.38 0.73 -11.23
CA LEU A 70 2.78 0.05 -12.38
C LEU A 70 2.31 1.04 -13.44
N GLN A 71 1.71 2.17 -13.04
CA GLN A 71 1.34 3.22 -13.98
C GLN A 71 2.55 3.78 -14.74
N GLN A 72 3.68 4.00 -14.06
CA GLN A 72 4.90 4.49 -14.72
C GLN A 72 5.52 3.46 -15.67
N ARG A 73 5.26 2.18 -15.42
CA ARG A 73 5.61 1.06 -16.31
C ARG A 73 4.58 0.82 -17.42
N SER A 74 3.53 1.64 -17.48
CA SER A 74 2.40 1.51 -18.42
C SER A 74 1.53 0.25 -18.22
N ASP A 75 1.63 -0.40 -17.07
CA ASP A 75 0.83 -1.56 -16.67
C ASP A 75 -0.50 -1.13 -16.00
N VAL A 76 -1.30 -0.36 -16.73
CA VAL A 76 -2.53 0.28 -16.20
C VAL A 76 -3.57 -0.74 -15.72
N GLY A 77 -3.69 -1.88 -16.41
CA GLY A 77 -4.60 -2.96 -16.02
C GLY A 77 -4.27 -3.51 -14.63
N LEU A 78 -3.00 -3.88 -14.43
CA LEU A 78 -2.53 -4.38 -13.14
C LEU A 78 -2.62 -3.30 -12.05
N ALA A 79 -2.34 -2.04 -12.38
CA ALA A 79 -2.48 -0.93 -11.43
C ALA A 79 -3.92 -0.77 -10.91
N SER A 80 -4.93 -1.02 -11.76
CA SER A 80 -6.34 -1.02 -11.38
C SER A 80 -6.73 -2.26 -10.56
N GLU A 81 -6.19 -3.43 -10.92
CA GLU A 81 -6.43 -4.68 -10.19
C GLU A 81 -5.93 -4.62 -8.75
N VAL A 82 -4.75 -4.04 -8.51
CA VAL A 82 -4.19 -3.89 -7.15
C VAL A 82 -5.12 -3.02 -6.29
N VAL A 83 -5.63 -1.90 -6.83
CA VAL A 83 -6.59 -1.03 -6.12
C VAL A 83 -7.89 -1.77 -5.83
N THR A 84 -8.47 -2.44 -6.83
CA THR A 84 -9.73 -3.18 -6.69
C THR A 84 -9.60 -4.31 -5.67
N SER A 85 -8.51 -5.07 -5.74
CA SER A 85 -8.20 -6.13 -4.78
C SER A 85 -8.08 -5.57 -3.36
N THR A 86 -7.45 -4.42 -3.18
CA THR A 86 -7.32 -3.77 -1.88
C THR A 86 -8.66 -3.31 -1.33
N ALA A 87 -9.49 -2.68 -2.16
CA ALA A 87 -10.83 -2.26 -1.78
C ALA A 87 -11.68 -3.44 -1.29
N HIS A 88 -11.55 -4.61 -1.93
CA HIS A 88 -12.21 -5.84 -1.46
C HIS A 88 -11.68 -6.35 -0.11
N THR A 89 -10.39 -6.19 0.18
CA THR A 89 -9.87 -6.48 1.54
C THR A 89 -10.41 -5.51 2.57
N LEU A 90 -10.44 -4.22 2.26
CA LEU A 90 -10.92 -3.18 3.18
C LEU A 90 -12.42 -3.27 3.43
N SER A 91 -13.24 -3.68 2.45
CA SER A 91 -14.68 -3.86 2.64
C SER A 91 -15.02 -4.88 3.73
N ARG A 92 -14.20 -5.93 3.88
CA ARG A 92 -14.33 -6.90 4.97
C ARG A 92 -14.03 -6.26 6.33
N VAL A 93 -13.06 -5.35 6.38
CA VAL A 93 -12.70 -4.61 7.59
C VAL A 93 -13.78 -3.59 7.97
N MET A 94 -14.49 -3.01 7.00
CA MET A 94 -15.61 -2.08 7.25
C MET A 94 -16.76 -2.70 8.06
N GLN A 95 -16.85 -4.02 8.08
CA GLN A 95 -17.84 -4.73 8.89
C GLN A 95 -17.53 -4.62 10.39
N SER A 96 -16.26 -4.38 10.76
CA SER A 96 -15.86 -4.05 12.13
C SER A 96 -16.21 -2.61 12.49
N THR A 97 -17.00 -2.40 13.53
CA THR A 97 -17.46 -1.06 13.96
C THR A 97 -16.32 -0.14 14.36
N GLY A 98 -15.24 -0.67 14.94
CA GLY A 98 -14.08 0.11 15.39
C GLY A 98 -13.13 0.56 14.29
N LEU A 99 -13.19 -0.04 13.09
CA LEU A 99 -12.25 0.23 11.98
C LEU A 99 -12.93 0.70 10.70
N ARG A 100 -14.27 0.81 10.72
CA ARG A 100 -15.05 1.17 9.54
C ARG A 100 -14.62 2.51 8.95
N ARG A 101 -14.39 3.50 9.80
CA ARG A 101 -14.02 4.85 9.36
C ARG A 101 -12.67 4.84 8.64
N GLU A 102 -11.70 4.14 9.21
CA GLU A 102 -10.34 4.01 8.70
C GLU A 102 -10.33 3.26 7.37
N ALA A 103 -11.05 2.14 7.30
CA ALA A 103 -11.19 1.37 6.06
C ALA A 103 -11.88 2.19 4.94
N MET A 104 -12.92 2.97 5.26
CA MET A 104 -13.58 3.84 4.27
C MET A 104 -12.66 4.95 3.77
N ARG A 105 -11.89 5.58 4.66
CA ARG A 105 -10.91 6.60 4.29
C ARG A 105 -9.82 6.06 3.38
N ALA A 106 -9.27 4.89 3.73
CA ALA A 106 -8.29 4.21 2.91
C ALA A 106 -8.87 3.84 1.53
N CYS A 107 -10.09 3.32 1.45
CA CYS A 107 -10.75 3.04 0.17
C CYS A 107 -10.92 4.31 -0.68
N ASN A 108 -11.44 5.39 -0.10
CA ASN A 108 -11.63 6.65 -0.82
C ASN A 108 -10.31 7.19 -1.37
N HIS A 109 -9.25 7.17 -0.55
CA HIS A 109 -7.91 7.57 -0.97
C HIS A 109 -7.40 6.76 -2.17
N LEU A 110 -7.58 5.44 -2.15
CA LEU A 110 -7.15 4.57 -3.24
C LEU A 110 -7.93 4.81 -4.52
N LEU A 111 -9.23 5.11 -4.40
CA LEU A 111 -10.07 5.42 -5.55
C LEU A 111 -9.70 6.77 -6.19
N THR A 112 -9.14 7.72 -5.44
CA THR A 112 -8.71 9.02 -5.96
C THR A 112 -7.31 9.01 -6.59
N LEU A 113 -6.58 7.88 -6.57
CA LEU A 113 -5.21 7.82 -7.12
C LEU A 113 -5.12 8.17 -8.61
N HIS A 114 -6.17 7.88 -9.39
CA HIS A 114 -6.23 8.21 -10.81
C HIS A 114 -6.28 9.72 -11.07
N GLU A 115 -6.61 10.54 -10.07
CA GLU A 115 -6.64 12.00 -10.15
C GLU A 115 -5.23 12.60 -10.09
N ILE A 116 -4.20 11.82 -9.71
CA ILE A 116 -2.82 12.28 -9.64
C ILE A 116 -2.26 12.43 -11.06
N PRO A 117 -1.92 13.66 -11.51
CA PRO A 117 -1.49 13.87 -12.89
C PRO A 117 -0.15 13.20 -13.20
N GLN A 118 -0.06 12.54 -14.36
CA GLN A 118 1.16 11.85 -14.79
C GLN A 118 2.33 12.80 -15.09
N GLN A 119 2.05 14.08 -15.38
CA GLN A 119 3.06 15.11 -15.66
C GLN A 119 3.85 15.52 -14.42
N VAL A 120 3.35 15.19 -13.22
CA VAL A 120 4.05 15.47 -11.96
C VAL A 120 5.24 14.50 -11.81
N PRO A 121 6.42 14.95 -11.34
CA PRO A 121 7.57 14.08 -11.12
C PRO A 121 7.26 12.89 -10.20
N ALA A 122 7.92 11.75 -10.43
CA ALA A 122 7.67 10.50 -9.72
C ALA A 122 7.72 10.64 -8.19
N ALA A 123 8.73 11.33 -7.65
CA ALA A 123 8.88 11.57 -6.21
C ALA A 123 7.72 12.41 -5.64
N ALA A 124 7.25 13.42 -6.37
CA ALA A 124 6.11 14.24 -5.96
C ALA A 124 4.80 13.44 -6.06
N ARG A 125 4.61 12.62 -7.09
CA ARG A 125 3.46 11.72 -7.22
C ARG A 125 3.43 10.70 -6.08
N LEU A 126 4.58 10.15 -5.69
CA LEU A 126 4.68 9.28 -4.52
C LEU A 126 4.24 10.02 -3.26
N ALA A 127 4.77 11.21 -3.00
CA ALA A 127 4.38 12.00 -1.84
C ALA A 127 2.88 12.29 -1.80
N MET A 128 2.27 12.62 -2.95
CA MET A 128 0.83 12.86 -3.09
C MET A 128 -0.02 11.59 -2.92
N ALA A 129 0.50 10.43 -3.36
CA ALA A 129 -0.22 9.17 -3.31
C ALA A 129 -0.16 8.48 -1.94
N ARG A 130 0.75 8.91 -1.06
CA ARG A 130 0.87 8.32 0.28
C ARG A 130 -0.31 8.74 1.15
N TYR A 131 -0.91 7.74 1.78
CA TYR A 131 -1.96 7.87 2.77
C TYR A 131 -1.42 8.35 4.13
N ILE A 132 -0.18 7.98 4.46
CA ILE A 132 0.49 8.38 5.69
C ILE A 132 1.57 9.40 5.39
N GLU A 133 1.42 10.63 5.90
CA GLU A 133 2.41 11.69 5.69
C GLU A 133 3.77 11.35 6.33
N ASN A 134 3.78 10.74 7.52
CA ASN A 134 5.00 10.41 8.26
C ASN A 134 5.06 8.91 8.64
N PRO A 135 5.85 8.06 7.95
CA PRO A 135 5.90 6.63 8.24
C PRO A 135 6.48 6.30 9.63
N LYS A 136 7.12 7.26 10.31
CA LYS A 136 7.57 7.09 11.70
C LYS A 136 6.42 7.07 12.71
N THR A 137 5.21 7.50 12.35
CA THR A 137 4.04 7.47 13.24
C THR A 137 3.42 6.08 13.38
N ILE A 138 3.83 5.13 12.54
CA ILE A 138 3.27 3.76 12.48
C ILE A 138 4.00 2.81 13.47
N ALA A 139 5.06 3.28 14.14
CA ALA A 139 5.93 2.45 14.98
C ALA A 139 5.51 2.43 16.47
N HIS A 140 4.22 2.35 16.76
CA HIS A 140 3.69 2.27 18.13
C HIS A 140 2.95 0.96 18.39
#